data_AF-A0A971SFB8-F1
#
_entry.id   AF-A0A971SFB8-F1
#
_cell.length_a   1.000
_cell.length_b   1.000
_cell.length_c   1.000
_cell.angle_alpha   90.00
_cell.angle_beta   90.00
_cell.angle_gamma   90.00
#
_symmetry.space_group_name_H-M   'P 1'
#
loop_
_entity.id
_entity.type
_entity.pdbx_description
1 polymer ?
#
loop_
_entity_poly.entity_id
_entity_poly.type
_entity_poly.pdbx_seq_one_letter_code
_entity_poly.pdbx_strand_id
1 'polypeptide(L)'
;MGSKERRIIDTLEPVLNQHKLVVDKGVIKADLAMVDNNIQYSLIYQLTHITREKQCLKHDDWLDSLAMAVGHFKNSLQWDEKKALESYKQKVTAEWIKEALGCSRKGRPKFFKA
;
A
#
# COMPACT_ATOMS: atom_id res chain seq x y z
N MET A 1 -20.45 -0.20 9.19
CA MET A 1 -20.85 0.00 7.79
C MET A 1 -20.50 1.44 7.39
N GLY A 2 -19.34 1.64 6.73
CA GLY A 2 -18.87 2.96 6.31
C GLY A 2 -19.43 3.38 4.95
N SER A 3 -19.29 4.66 4.58
CA SER A 3 -19.65 5.14 3.24
C SER A 3 -18.70 4.58 2.17
N LYS A 4 -19.09 4.60 0.89
CA LYS A 4 -18.31 4.04 -0.22
C LYS A 4 -16.92 4.68 -0.32
N GLU A 5 -16.85 5.98 -0.09
CA GLU A 5 -15.63 6.79 -0.14
C GLU A 5 -14.64 6.34 0.93
N ARG A 6 -15.13 6.04 2.15
CA ARG A 6 -14.29 5.47 3.21
C ARG A 6 -13.72 4.11 2.83
N ARG A 7 -14.50 3.23 2.18
CA ARG A 7 -14.00 1.91 1.74
C ARG A 7 -12.90 2.02 0.69
N ILE A 8 -13.06 2.95 -0.26
CA ILE A 8 -12.06 3.25 -1.29
C ILE A 8 -10.77 3.74 -0.62
N ILE A 9 -10.87 4.73 0.28
CA ILE A 9 -9.72 5.26 1.04
C ILE A 9 -9.04 4.16 1.85
N ASP A 10 -9.78 3.37 2.64
CA ASP A 10 -9.20 2.34 3.51
C ASP A 10 -8.46 1.23 2.69
N THR A 11 -8.79 1.10 1.40
CA THR A 11 -8.11 0.17 0.48
C THR A 11 -6.85 0.80 -0.12
N LEU A 12 -6.93 2.05 -0.56
CA LEU A 12 -5.84 2.75 -1.27
C LEU A 12 -4.79 3.38 -0.33
N GLU A 13 -5.21 3.89 0.83
CA GLU A 13 -4.35 4.54 1.84
C GLU A 13 -3.07 3.75 2.18
N PRO A 14 -3.12 2.44 2.51
CA PRO A 14 -1.90 1.70 2.82
C PRO A 14 -0.95 1.55 1.63
N VAL A 15 -1.46 1.46 0.40
CA VAL A 15 -0.66 1.27 -0.80
C VAL A 15 0.03 2.56 -1.21
N LEU A 16 -0.68 3.69 -1.09
CA LEU A 16 -0.14 5.01 -1.34
C LEU A 16 0.90 5.42 -0.29
N ASN A 17 0.62 5.18 1.00
CA ASN A 17 1.55 5.48 2.09
C ASN A 17 2.85 4.67 2.01
N GLN A 18 2.79 3.47 1.44
CA GLN A 18 3.97 2.62 1.23
C GLN A 18 4.65 2.87 -0.13
N HIS A 19 4.17 3.85 -0.92
CA HIS A 19 4.68 4.14 -2.26
C HIS A 19 4.70 2.92 -3.20
N LYS A 20 3.73 2.00 -3.06
CA LYS A 20 3.67 0.75 -3.83
C LYS A 20 2.82 0.86 -5.10
N LEU A 21 2.08 1.97 -5.29
CA LEU A 21 1.35 2.24 -6.53
C LEU A 21 2.23 3.06 -7.47
N VAL A 22 2.59 2.47 -8.61
CA VAL A 22 3.36 3.14 -9.67
C VAL A 22 2.49 3.24 -10.92
N VAL A 23 2.41 4.44 -11.48
CA VAL A 23 1.62 4.74 -12.69
C VAL A 23 2.56 5.28 -13.75
N ASP A 24 2.45 4.75 -14.96
CA ASP A 24 3.22 5.25 -16.11
C ASP A 24 2.74 6.65 -16.54
N LYS A 25 3.69 7.49 -16.97
CA LYS A 25 3.39 8.88 -17.37
C LYS A 25 2.51 8.95 -18.63
N GLY A 26 2.59 7.96 -19.52
CA GLY A 26 1.75 7.84 -20.70
C GLY A 26 0.28 7.64 -20.33
N VAL A 27 0.01 6.85 -19.30
CA VAL A 27 -1.36 6.62 -18.78
C VAL A 27 -1.98 7.92 -18.27
N ILE A 28 -1.20 8.73 -17.55
CA ILE A 28 -1.67 10.03 -17.04
C ILE A 28 -2.03 10.99 -18.19
N LYS A 29 -1.19 11.03 -19.23
CA LYS A 29 -1.46 11.87 -20.41
C LYS A 29 -2.68 11.38 -21.18
N ALA A 30 -2.84 10.07 -21.33
CA ALA A 30 -4.00 9.48 -21.97
C ALA A 30 -5.29 9.77 -21.18
N ASP A 31 -5.27 9.64 -19.86
CA ASP A 31 -6.39 9.96 -18.96
C ASP A 31 -6.83 11.43 -19.14
N LEU A 32 -5.89 12.37 -19.12
CA LEU A 32 -6.18 13.79 -19.33
C LEU A 32 -6.71 14.08 -20.74
N ALA A 33 -6.15 13.46 -21.77
CA ALA A 33 -6.57 13.67 -23.16
C ALA A 33 -7.95 13.07 -23.46
N MET A 34 -8.34 12.00 -22.75
CA MET A 34 -9.64 11.34 -22.94
C MET A 34 -10.80 12.16 -22.35
N VAL A 35 -10.49 13.05 -21.41
CA VAL A 35 -11.44 13.83 -20.62
C VAL A 35 -11.41 15.29 -21.08
N ASP A 36 -11.76 15.51 -22.35
CA ASP A 36 -11.58 16.78 -23.08
C ASP A 36 -12.27 17.99 -22.41
N ASN A 37 -13.41 17.78 -21.73
CA ASN A 37 -14.17 18.87 -21.08
C ASN A 37 -14.68 18.55 -19.67
N ASN A 38 -14.41 17.35 -19.14
CA ASN A 38 -15.11 16.87 -17.95
C ASN A 38 -14.17 16.26 -16.92
N ILE A 39 -13.17 17.04 -16.48
CA ILE A 39 -12.05 16.63 -15.62
C ILE A 39 -12.50 15.85 -14.37
N GLN A 40 -13.74 16.01 -13.92
CA GLN A 40 -14.36 15.24 -12.84
C GLN A 40 -14.33 13.71 -13.05
N TYR A 41 -14.23 13.25 -14.31
CA TYR A 41 -14.08 11.84 -14.63
C TYR A 41 -12.63 11.35 -14.54
N SER A 42 -11.62 12.23 -14.67
CA SER A 42 -10.20 11.85 -14.62
C SER A 42 -9.85 11.11 -13.33
N LEU A 43 -9.08 10.02 -13.47
CA LEU A 43 -8.65 9.21 -12.33
C LEU A 43 -7.80 10.04 -11.36
N ILE A 44 -6.92 10.89 -11.90
CA ILE A 44 -6.02 11.73 -11.10
C ILE A 44 -6.79 12.84 -10.37
N TYR A 45 -7.82 13.40 -11.02
CA TYR A 45 -8.71 14.35 -10.37
C TYR A 45 -9.47 13.69 -9.21
N GLN A 46 -10.06 12.52 -9.44
CA GLN A 46 -10.78 11.77 -8.41
C GLN A 46 -9.85 11.40 -7.23
N LEU A 47 -8.63 10.96 -7.53
CA LEU A 47 -7.65 10.58 -6.51
C LEU A 47 -7.22 11.76 -5.62
N THR A 48 -7.12 12.96 -6.17
CA THR A 48 -6.69 14.16 -5.42
C THR A 48 -7.81 14.81 -4.60
N HIS A 49 -9.06 14.57 -4.97
CA HIS A 49 -10.23 15.20 -4.36
C HIS A 49 -11.04 14.26 -3.44
N ILE A 50 -10.67 12.98 -3.35
CA ILE A 50 -11.37 12.04 -2.45
C ILE A 50 -11.14 12.41 -0.98
N THR A 51 -12.22 12.51 -0.21
CA THR A 51 -12.20 12.71 1.24
C THR A 51 -13.12 11.71 1.96
N ARG A 52 -13.00 11.61 3.30
CA ARG A 52 -13.83 10.69 4.11
C ARG A 52 -15.30 11.16 4.25
N GLU A 53 -15.62 12.33 3.72
CA GLU A 53 -16.97 12.90 3.72
C GLU A 53 -17.86 12.18 2.70
N LYS A 54 -19.17 12.14 2.97
CA LYS A 54 -20.13 11.55 2.03
C LYS A 54 -20.27 12.47 0.82
N GLN A 55 -20.34 11.88 -0.38
CA GLN A 55 -20.59 12.63 -1.63
C GLN A 55 -19.53 13.69 -1.95
N CYS A 56 -18.27 13.48 -1.52
CA CYS A 56 -17.15 14.38 -1.83
C CYS A 56 -16.80 14.43 -3.33
N LEU A 57 -17.13 13.37 -4.07
CA LEU A 57 -16.93 13.26 -5.50
C LEU A 57 -18.28 13.09 -6.20
N LYS A 58 -18.43 13.76 -7.35
CA LYS A 58 -19.61 13.60 -8.23
C LYS A 58 -19.60 12.26 -8.97
N HIS A 59 -18.40 11.82 -9.35
CA HIS A 59 -18.14 10.55 -10.04
C HIS A 59 -16.94 9.87 -9.37
N ASP A 60 -17.04 8.57 -9.13
CA ASP A 60 -16.02 7.76 -8.47
C ASP A 60 -15.71 6.44 -9.19
N ASP A 61 -16.28 6.20 -10.38
CA ASP A 61 -16.26 4.90 -11.05
C ASP A 61 -14.83 4.40 -11.38
N TRP A 62 -13.93 5.29 -11.83
CA TRP A 62 -12.55 4.91 -12.16
C TRP A 62 -11.73 4.66 -10.90
N LEU A 63 -11.94 5.49 -9.87
CA LEU A 63 -11.28 5.32 -8.58
C LEU A 63 -11.75 4.06 -7.83
N ASP A 64 -13.05 3.72 -7.90
CA ASP A 64 -13.60 2.49 -7.31
C ASP A 64 -13.07 1.24 -8.05
N SER A 65 -12.99 1.31 -9.38
CA SER A 65 -12.36 0.25 -10.19
C SER A 65 -10.90 0.02 -9.81
N LEU A 66 -10.13 1.10 -9.61
CA LEU A 66 -8.76 1.02 -9.11
C LEU A 66 -8.71 0.42 -7.70
N ALA A 67 -9.61 0.83 -6.80
CA ALA A 67 -9.66 0.31 -5.44
C ALA A 67 -9.99 -1.19 -5.41
N MET A 68 -10.90 -1.66 -6.27
CA MET A 68 -11.19 -3.08 -6.43
C MET A 68 -9.97 -3.86 -6.92
N ALA A 69 -9.27 -3.36 -7.94
CA ALA A 69 -8.06 -3.99 -8.45
C ALA A 69 -6.97 -4.06 -7.37
N VAL A 70 -6.72 -2.95 -6.66
CA VAL A 70 -5.76 -2.90 -5.54
C VAL A 70 -6.17 -3.85 -4.42
N GLY A 71 -7.47 -3.93 -4.10
CA GLY A 71 -8.02 -4.84 -3.10
C GLY A 71 -7.72 -6.31 -3.42
N HIS A 72 -7.78 -6.70 -4.69
CA HIS A 72 -7.41 -8.04 -5.14
C HIS A 72 -5.92 -8.33 -4.87
N PHE A 73 -5.02 -7.39 -5.19
CA PHE A 73 -3.59 -7.56 -4.98
C PHE A 73 -3.14 -7.35 -3.53
N LYS A 74 -3.91 -6.65 -2.69
CA LYS A 74 -3.59 -6.37 -1.28
C LYS A 74 -3.29 -7.65 -0.48
N ASN A 75 -4.02 -8.73 -0.75
CA ASN A 75 -3.77 -10.02 -0.10
C ASN A 75 -2.38 -10.57 -0.44
N SER A 76 -1.95 -10.48 -1.69
CA SER A 76 -0.62 -10.92 -2.13
C SER A 76 0.51 -10.00 -1.64
N LEU A 77 0.29 -8.68 -1.61
CA LEU A 77 1.28 -7.71 -1.14
C LEU A 77 1.57 -7.82 0.37
N GLN A 78 0.56 -8.13 1.20
CA GLN A 78 0.75 -8.29 2.65
C GLN A 78 1.60 -9.50 3.01
N TRP A 79 1.55 -10.55 2.19
CA TRP A 79 2.34 -11.77 2.42
C TRP A 79 3.84 -11.53 2.23
N ASP A 80 4.21 -10.67 1.28
CA ASP A 80 5.61 -10.44 0.93
C ASP A 80 6.37 -9.73 2.06
N GLU A 81 5.75 -8.73 2.69
CA GLU A 81 6.34 -8.01 3.83
C GLU A 81 6.53 -8.91 5.06
N LYS A 82 5.54 -9.75 5.38
CA LYS A 82 5.65 -10.71 6.49
C LYS A 82 6.75 -11.74 6.25
N LYS A 83 6.83 -12.32 5.04
CA LYS A 83 7.89 -13.27 4.68
C LYS A 83 9.27 -12.63 4.69
N ALA A 84 9.41 -11.40 4.18
CA ALA A 84 10.68 -10.67 4.22
C ALA A 84 11.13 -10.42 5.66
N LEU A 85 10.20 -9.99 6.53
CA LEU A 85 10.46 -9.78 7.95
C LEU A 85 10.84 -11.08 8.67
N GLU A 86 10.12 -12.17 8.41
CA GLU A 86 10.37 -13.47 9.03
C GLU A 86 11.72 -14.07 8.58
N SER A 87 12.02 -13.97 7.29
CA SER A 87 13.31 -14.39 6.73
C SER A 87 14.47 -13.60 7.34
N TYR A 88 14.29 -12.28 7.54
CA TYR A 88 15.28 -11.45 8.22
C TYR A 88 15.47 -11.87 9.69
N LYS A 89 14.38 -12.09 10.43
CA LYS A 89 14.43 -12.58 11.82
C LYS A 89 15.14 -13.92 11.94
N GLN A 90 14.87 -14.86 11.02
CA GLN A 90 15.50 -16.18 11.01
C GLN A 90 17.01 -16.08 10.77
N LYS A 91 17.45 -15.25 9.81
CA LYS A 91 18.88 -15.01 9.54
C LYS A 91 19.61 -14.45 10.77
N VAL A 92 19.08 -13.37 11.34
CA VAL A 92 19.66 -12.73 12.54
C VAL A 92 19.69 -13.69 13.73
N THR A 93 18.64 -14.49 13.90
CA THR A 93 18.58 -15.50 14.99
C THR A 93 19.61 -16.60 14.77
N ALA A 94 19.77 -17.09 13.53
CA ALA A 94 20.74 -18.12 13.20
C ALA A 94 22.19 -17.64 13.39
N GLU A 95 22.48 -16.39 13.01
CA GLU A 95 23.76 -15.73 13.26
C GLU A 95 24.03 -15.60 14.77
N TRP A 96 23.03 -15.14 15.54
CA TRP A 96 23.14 -15.05 17.00
C TRP A 96 23.39 -16.41 17.66
N ILE A 97 22.70 -17.48 17.24
CA ILE A 97 22.91 -18.84 17.76
C ILE A 97 24.34 -19.30 17.48
N LYS A 98 24.83 -19.10 16.25
CA LYS A 98 26.21 -19.46 15.89
C LYS A 98 27.25 -18.70 16.73
N GLU A 99 27.05 -17.40 16.94
CA GLU A 99 27.92 -16.57 17.78
C GLU A 99 27.88 -17.00 19.26
N ALA A 100 26.68 -17.29 19.79
CA ALA A 100 26.49 -17.73 21.17
C ALA A 100 27.10 -19.10 21.47
N LEU A 101 27.05 -20.03 20.50
CA LEU A 101 27.68 -21.35 20.60
C LEU A 101 29.22 -21.30 20.42
N GLY A 102 29.78 -20.17 19.95
CA GLY A 102 31.19 -20.00 19.59
C GLY A 102 32.08 -19.26 20.60
N CYS A 103 31.69 -19.09 21.87
CA CYS A 103 32.48 -18.40 22.91
C CYS A 103 32.73 -16.89 22.67
N SER A 104 31.71 -16.04 22.87
CA SER A 104 31.90 -14.69 23.44
C SER A 104 30.57 -14.13 23.94
N ARG A 105 30.50 -13.66 25.20
CA ARG A 105 29.28 -13.07 25.78
C ARG A 105 29.06 -11.67 25.21
N LYS A 106 28.39 -11.54 24.06
CA LYS A 106 27.80 -10.25 23.62
C LYS A 106 26.29 -10.24 23.82
N GLY A 107 25.78 -9.08 24.23
CA GLY A 107 24.42 -8.88 24.73
C GLY A 107 23.31 -9.23 23.73
N ARG A 108 22.15 -9.60 24.27
CA ARG A 108 20.98 -10.08 23.53
C ARG A 108 20.53 -9.10 22.42
N PRO A 109 20.18 -9.57 21.21
CA PRO A 109 19.65 -8.71 20.14
C PRO A 109 18.45 -7.89 20.60
N LYS A 110 18.37 -6.63 20.14
CA LYS A 110 17.32 -5.67 20.55
C LYS A 110 15.90 -6.18 20.28
N PHE A 111 15.71 -7.08 19.31
CA PHE A 111 14.41 -7.67 18.98
C PHE A 111 13.84 -8.60 20.08
N PHE A 112 14.66 -9.03 21.02
CA PHE A 112 14.31 -10.01 22.06
C PHE A 112 14.14 -9.38 23.45
N LYS A 113 14.14 -8.04 23.53
CA LYS A 113 13.73 -7.30 24.73
C LYS A 113 12.22 -7.06 24.62
N ALA A 114 11.48 -7.69 25.53
CA ALA A 114 10.08 -7.39 25.82
C ALA A 114 9.96 -5.96 26.40
#